data_AF-A0A7H0YEM4-F1
#
_entry.id   AF-A0A7H0YEM4-F1
#
_cell.length_a   1.000
_cell.length_b   1.000
_cell.length_c   1.000
_cell.angle_alpha   90.00
_cell.angle_beta   90.00
_cell.angle_gamma   90.00
#
_symmetry.space_group_name_H-M   'P 1'
#
loop_
_entity.id
_entity.type
_entity.pdbx_description
1 polymer ?
#
loop_
_entity_poly.entity_id
_entity_poly.type
_entity_poly.pdbx_seq_one_letter_code
_entity_poly.pdbx_strand_id
1 'polypeptide(L)' 'MKKFIMNLILTFFTGLFAIYLLTRKVEINGLIVCFISTGVVALGYLTVCLIKKAYK' A
#
# COMPACT_ATOMS: atom_id res chain seq x y z
N MET A 1 -8.07 13.63 -0.96
CA MET A 1 -6.90 13.03 -1.66
C MET A 1 -5.64 12.98 -0.79
N LYS A 2 -5.22 14.07 -0.12
CA LYS A 2 -4.00 14.07 0.74
C LYS A 2 -3.96 12.97 1.80
N LYS A 3 -5.09 12.70 2.47
CA LYS A 3 -5.22 11.64 3.50
C LYS A 3 -5.02 10.22 2.93
N PHE A 4 -5.35 10.02 1.65
CA PHE A 4 -5.22 8.73 0.97
C PHE A 4 -3.77 8.46 0.56
N ILE A 5 -3.09 9.48 0.00
CA ILE A 5 -1.67 9.40 -0.34
C ILE A 5 -0.83 9.12 0.92
N MET A 6 -1.13 9.82 2.02
CA MET A 6 -0.46 9.60 3.31
C MET A 6 -0.65 8.17 3.82
N ASN A 7 -1.85 7.60 3.67
CA ASN A 7 -2.11 6.22 4.08
C ASN A 7 -1.36 5.22 3.21
N LEU A 8 -1.27 5.45 1.90
CA LEU A 8 -0.50 4.61 0.98
C LEU A 8 0.99 4.57 1.33
N ILE A 9 1.57 5.75 1.59
CA ILE A 9 2.96 5.89 2.01
C ILE A 9 3.17 5.15 3.34
N LEU A 10 2.26 5.31 4.29
CA LEU A 10 2.31 4.62 5.57
C LEU A 10 2.29 3.09 5.38
N THR A 11 1.41 2.56 4.54
CA THR A 11 1.34 1.12 4.24
C THR A 11 2.65 0.60 3.66
N PHE A 12 3.25 1.34 2.72
CA PHE A 12 4.52 0.98 2.11
C PHE A 12 5.65 0.89 3.14
N PHE A 13 5.82 1.93 3.96
CA PHE A 13 6.85 1.95 5.00
C PHE A 13 6.61 0.91 6.09
N THR A 14 5.35 0.66 6.45
CA THR A 14 4.99 -0.38 7.43
C THR A 14 5.34 -1.76 6.90
N GLY A 15 5.07 -2.05 5.62
CA GLY A 15 5.47 -3.29 4.98
C GLY A 15 6.99 -3.46 4.94
N LEU A 16 7.71 -2.41 4.55
CA LEU A 16 9.18 -2.39 4.53
C LEU A 16 9.78 -2.66 5.92
N PHE A 17 9.22 -2.01 6.94
CA PHE A 17 9.64 -2.21 8.33
C PHE A 17 9.34 -3.63 8.82
N ALA A 18 8.18 -4.18 8.49
CA ALA A 18 7.84 -5.57 8.83
C ALA A 18 8.79 -6.59 8.20
N ILE A 19 9.15 -6.39 6.92
CA ILE A 19 10.14 -7.24 6.24
C ILE A 19 11.52 -7.08 6.87
N TYR A 20 11.92 -5.85 7.18
CA TYR A 20 13.19 -5.60 7.86
C TYR A 20 13.25 -6.30 9.23
N LEU A 21 12.16 -6.28 10.01
CA LEU A 21 12.10 -6.99 11.29
C LEU A 21 12.20 -8.50 11.13
N LEU A 22 11.56 -9.07 10.10
CA LEU A 22 11.50 -10.52 9.90
C LEU A 22 12.82 -11.07 9.36
N THR A 23 13.38 -10.42 8.34
CA THR A 23 14.53 -10.94 7.59
C THR A 23 15.86 -10.30 8.02
N ARG A 24 15.82 -9.25 8.86
CA ARG A 24 16.95 -8.38 9.25
C ARG A 24 17.70 -7.74 8.07
N LYS A 25 17.13 -7.83 6.86
CA LYS A 25 17.68 -7.33 5.61
C LYS A 25 16.53 -6.85 4.73
N VAL A 26 16.80 -5.79 3.97
CA VAL A 26 15.89 -5.35 2.91
C VAL A 26 16.34 -6.02 1.62
N GLU A 27 15.61 -7.06 1.23
CA GLU A 27 15.82 -7.74 -0.05
C GLU A 27 14.96 -7.10 -1.14
N ILE A 28 15.43 -7.16 -2.39
CA ILE A 28 14.69 -6.64 -3.55
C ILE A 28 13.32 -7.34 -3.67
N ASN A 29 13.25 -8.64 -3.40
CA ASN A 29 11.98 -9.37 -3.36
C ASN A 29 11.01 -8.77 -2.32
N GLY A 30 11.51 -8.43 -1.13
CA GLY A 30 10.69 -7.78 -0.11
C GLY A 30 10.19 -6.40 -0.53
N LEU A 31 11.04 -5.63 -1.21
CA LEU A 31 10.67 -4.33 -1.77
C LEU A 31 9.56 -4.46 -2.83
N ILE A 32 9.69 -5.45 -3.73
CA ILE A 32 8.68 -5.74 -4.77
C ILE A 32 7.34 -6.11 -4.12
N VAL A 33 7.35 -6.97 -3.10
CA VAL A 33 6.14 -7.34 -2.36
C VAL A 33 5.47 -6.13 -1.71
N CYS A 34 6.25 -5.22 -1.10
CA CYS A 34 5.72 -3.97 -0.55
C CYS A 34 5.11 -3.05 -1.61
N PHE A 35 5.72 -2.97 -2.80
CA PHE A 35 5.16 -2.20 -3.92
C PHE A 35 3.84 -2.79 -4.41
N ILE A 36 3.79 -4.11 -4.59
CA ILE A 36 2.58 -4.81 -5.05
C ILE A 36 1.46 -4.64 -4.02
N SER A 37 1.72 -4.87 -2.73
CA SER A 37 0.71 -4.73 -1.68
C SER A 37 0.17 -3.31 -1.58
N THR A 38 1.04 -2.31 -1.68
CA THR A 38 0.66 -0.89 -1.71
C THR A 38 -0.19 -0.57 -2.94
N GLY A 39 0.14 -1.13 -4.10
CA GLY A 39 -0.65 -1.01 -5.32
C GLY A 39 -2.05 -1.63 -5.21
N VAL A 40 -2.16 -2.82 -4.60
CA VAL A 40 -3.45 -3.48 -4.33
C VAL A 40 -4.32 -2.62 -3.42
N VAL A 41 -3.74 -2.06 -2.36
CA VAL A 41 -4.46 -1.14 -1.47
C VAL A 41 -4.96 0.08 -2.27
N ALA A 42 -4.11 0.67 -3.11
CA ALA A 42 -4.49 1.80 -3.94
C ALA A 42 -5.68 1.50 -4.86
N LEU A 43 -5.68 0.32 -5.50
CA LEU A 43 -6.78 -0.15 -6.34
C LEU A 43 -8.05 -0.35 -5.53
N GLY A 44 -7.97 -0.94 -4.33
CA GLY A 44 -9.12 -1.10 -3.45
C GLY A 44 -9.80 0.24 -3.12
N TYR A 45 -9.01 1.26 -2.80
CA TYR A 45 -9.54 2.61 -2.60
C TYR A 45 -10.12 3.24 -3.87
N LEU A 46 -9.53 2.98 -5.04
CA LEU A 46 -10.04 3.46 -6.32
C LEU A 46 -11.41 2.82 -6.62
N THR A 47 -11.54 1.51 -6.39
CA THR A 47 -12.81 0.79 -6.52
C THR A 47 -13.89 1.36 -5.58
N VAL A 48 -13.56 1.59 -4.31
CA VAL A 48 -14.51 2.21 -3.36
C VAL A 48 -14.91 3.62 -3.81
N CYS A 49 -13.96 4.39 -4.37
CA CYS A 49 -14.24 5.73 -4.89
C CYS A 49 -15.18 5.69 -6.10
N LEU A 50 -14.98 4.73 -7.02
CA LEU A 50 -15.84 4.53 -8.19
C LEU A 50 -17.24 4.07 -7.78
N ILE A 51 -17.36 3.10 -6.86
CA ILE A 51 -18.65 2.64 -6.34
C ILE A 51 -19.41 3.81 -5.70
N LYS A 52 -18.73 4.61 -4.87
CA LYS A 52 -19.34 5.79 -4.23
C LYS A 52 -19.81 6.84 -5.23
N LYS A 53 -19.14 6.96 -6.39
CA LYS A 53 -19.60 7.83 -7.49
C LYS A 53 -20.76 7.23 -8.27
N ALA A 54 -20.83 5.90 -8.43
CA ALA A 54 -21.87 5.23 -9.20
C ALA A 54 -23.21 5.17 -8.44
N TYR A 55 -23.17 5.16 -7.11
CA TYR A 55 -24.36 5.14 -6.23
C TYR A 55 -24.89 6.54 -5.85
N LYS A 56 -24.34 7.60 -6.43
CA LYS A 56 -24.73 8.99 -6.14
C LYS A 56 -25.19 9.68 -7.41
#